data_AF-A0A5K1H070-F1
#
_entry.id   AF-A0A5K1H070-F1
#
_cell.length_a   1.000
_cell.length_b   1.000
_cell.length_c   1.000
_cell.angle_alpha   90.00
_cell.angle_beta   90.00
_cell.angle_gamma   90.00
#
_symmetry.space_group_name_H-M   'P 1'
#
loop_
_entity.id
_entity.type
_entity.pdbx_description
1 polymer ?
#
loop_
_entity_poly.entity_id
_entity_poly.type
_entity_poly.pdbx_seq_one_letter_code
_entity_poly.pdbx_strand_id
1 'polypeptide(L)' 'ELLELLGMPVLKARSEAEALCAQLNSDGHVDACITADGDAFLFGANCVIKDLKPNHK' A
#
# COMPACT_ATOMS: atom_id res chain seq x y z
N GLU A 1 -8.18 7.38 -13.89
CA GLU A 1 -7.76 8.19 -15.05
C GLU A 1 -6.26 8.52 -15.07
N LEU A 2 -5.71 9.44 -14.26
CA LEU A 2 -4.27 9.76 -14.35
C LEU A 2 -3.34 8.54 -14.13
N LEU A 3 -3.61 7.73 -13.11
CA LEU A 3 -2.82 6.52 -12.83
C LEU A 3 -2.89 5.51 -13.99
N GLU A 4 -4.05 5.37 -14.62
CA GLU A 4 -4.24 4.48 -15.77
C GLU A 4 -3.49 5.01 -17.00
N LEU A 5 -3.49 6.32 -17.22
CA LEU A 5 -2.71 6.97 -18.29
C LEU A 5 -1.20 6.80 -18.08
N LEU A 6 -0.74 6.70 -16.83
CA LEU A 6 0.65 6.40 -16.49
C LEU A 6 0.97 4.90 -16.55
N GLY A 7 0.00 4.04 -16.88
CA GLY A 7 0.17 2.59 -16.91
C GLY A 7 0.29 1.94 -15.52
N MET A 8 -0.11 2.64 -14.46
CA MET A 8 -0.07 2.11 -13.10
C MET A 8 -1.31 1.25 -12.80
N PRO A 9 -1.13 0.05 -12.21
CA PRO A 9 -2.25 -0.79 -11.82
C PRO A 9 -3.05 -0.14 -10.69
N VAL A 10 -4.37 -0.10 -10.84
CA VAL A 10 -5.31 0.40 -9.82
C VAL A 10 -6.19 -0.75 -9.37
N LEU A 11 -6.13 -1.07 -8.07
CA LEU A 11 -6.93 -2.12 -7.46
C LEU A 11 -8.00 -1.50 -6.55
N LYS A 12 -9.20 -2.09 -6.53
CA LYS A 12 -10.29 -1.66 -5.66
C LYS A 12 -10.47 -2.66 -4.53
N ALA A 13 -10.24 -2.21 -3.29
CA ALA A 13 -10.55 -3.00 -2.11
C ALA A 13 -12.05 -3.23 -1.96
N ARG A 14 -12.43 -4.39 -1.41
CA ARG A 14 -13.82 -4.70 -1.07
C ARG A 14 -14.31 -3.91 0.15
N SER A 15 -13.37 -3.58 1.05
CA SER A 15 -13.59 -2.83 2.28
C SER A 15 -12.41 -1.87 2.45
N GLU A 16 -11.63 -1.98 3.52
CA GLU A 16 -10.49 -1.11 3.75
C GLU A 16 -9.33 -1.34 2.78
N ALA A 17 -8.72 -0.24 2.33
CA ALA A 17 -7.58 -0.27 1.42
C ALA A 17 -6.36 -0.92 2.09
N GLU A 18 -6.16 -0.67 3.39
CA GLU A 18 -5.03 -1.22 4.14
C GLU A 18 -5.08 -2.74 4.26
N ALA A 19 -6.28 -3.30 4.43
CA ALA A 19 -6.47 -4.74 4.43
C ALA A 19 -6.07 -5.38 3.09
N LEU A 20 -6.38 -4.73 1.97
CA LEU A 20 -5.95 -5.21 0.65
C LEU A 20 -4.43 -5.08 0.48
N CYS A 21 -3.84 -3.96 0.89
CA CYS A 21 -2.39 -3.76 0.83
C CYS A 21 -1.65 -4.82 1.66
N ALA A 22 -2.13 -5.07 2.89
CA ALA A 22 -1.56 -6.09 3.78
C ALA A 22 -1.64 -7.49 3.17
N GLN A 23 -2.78 -7.85 2.57
CA GLN A 23 -2.94 -9.13 1.86
C GLN A 23 -1.95 -9.26 0.71
N LEU A 24 -1.79 -8.23 -0.12
CA LEU A 24 -0.84 -8.25 -1.23
C LEU A 24 0.61 -8.39 -0.74
N ASN A 25 0.94 -7.78 0.40
CA ASN A 25 2.27 -7.89 0.98
C ASN A 25 2.53 -9.25 1.64
N SER A 26 1.52 -9.83 2.28
CA SER A 26 1.62 -11.16 2.88
C SER A 26 1.68 -12.29 1.83
N ASP A 27 0.96 -12.13 0.72
CA ASP A 27 1.00 -13.05 -0.43
C ASP A 27 2.27 -12.88 -1.29
N GLY A 28 3.09 -11.86 -1.03
CA GLY A 28 4.33 -11.59 -1.77
C GLY A 28 4.12 -10.96 -3.15
N HIS A 29 2.95 -10.37 -3.41
CA HIS A 29 2.70 -9.58 -4.62
C HIS A 29 3.38 -8.20 -4.59
N VAL A 30 3.63 -7.67 -3.40
CA VAL A 30 4.37 -6.40 -3.19
C VAL A 30 5.32 -6.53 -2.01
N ASP A 31 6.41 -5.76 -2.03
CA ASP A 31 7.44 -5.81 -0.97
C ASP A 31 7.07 -5.02 0.29
N ALA A 32 6.27 -3.95 0.15
CA ALA A 32 5.86 -3.09 1.27
C ALA A 32 4.52 -2.39 1.03
N CYS A 33 3.87 -1.97 2.11
CA CYS A 33 2.66 -1.14 2.12
C CYS A 33 3.00 0.29 2.54
N ILE A 34 2.51 1.29 1.82
CA ILE A 34 2.63 2.70 2.25
C ILE A 34 1.28 3.14 2.84
N THR A 35 1.27 3.58 4.10
CA THR A 35 0.09 4.15 4.76
C THR A 35 0.46 5.11 5.90
N ALA A 36 -0.43 6.02 6.29
CA ALA A 36 -0.18 7.08 7.27
C ALA A 36 -0.31 6.66 8.75
N ASP A 37 -1.10 5.64 9.11
CA ASP A 37 -1.41 5.28 10.51
C ASP A 37 -0.97 3.85 10.88
N GLY A 38 -0.78 2.95 9.91
CA GLY A 38 -0.11 1.66 10.10
C GLY A 38 -1.04 0.51 10.44
N ASP A 39 -2.35 0.68 10.26
CA ASP A 39 -3.36 -0.37 10.51
C ASP A 39 -3.15 -1.62 9.62
N ALA A 40 -2.43 -1.47 8.50
CA ALA A 40 -1.95 -2.56 7.65
C ALA A 40 -1.23 -3.69 8.45
N PHE A 41 -0.56 -3.37 9.56
CA PHE A 41 0.02 -4.41 10.43
C PHE A 41 -1.04 -5.29 11.09
N LEU A 42 -2.19 -4.73 11.49
CA LEU A 42 -3.30 -5.49 12.07
C LEU A 42 -3.92 -6.46 11.07
N PHE A 43 -3.81 -6.14 9.77
CA PHE A 43 -4.25 -7.00 8.67
C PHE A 43 -3.18 -7.98 8.17
N GLY A 44 -1.99 -8.00 8.78
CA GLY A 44 -0.93 -8.99 8.47
C GLY A 44 0.14 -8.53 7.48
N ALA A 45 0.33 -7.22 7.28
CA ALA A 45 1.46 -6.71 6.50
C ALA A 45 2.80 -7.04 7.17
N ASN A 46 3.80 -7.40 6.36
CA ASN A 46 5.16 -7.70 6.79
C ASN A 46 6.04 -6.43 6.83
N CYS A 47 5.83 -5.49 5.91
CA CYS A 47 6.61 -4.25 5.80
C CYS A 47 5.69 -3.05 5.54
N VAL A 48 5.73 -2.04 6.42
CA VAL A 48 4.93 -0.82 6.29
C VAL A 48 5.84 0.42 6.31
N ILE A 49 5.61 1.32 5.35
CA ILE A 49 6.27 2.62 5.23
C ILE A 49 5.25 3.70 5.60
N LYS A 50 5.53 4.43 6.68
CA LYS A 50 4.58 5.41 7.23
C LYS A 50 4.47 6.71 6.42
N ASP A 51 5.59 7.11 5.82
CA ASP A 51 5.73 8.45 5.28
C ASP A 51 6.67 8.43 4.07
N LEU A 52 6.19 8.98 2.95
CA LEU A 52 6.97 9.10 1.72
C LEU A 52 7.18 10.58 1.44
N LYS A 53 8.32 11.10 1.90
CA LYS A 53 8.71 12.50 1.72
C LYS A 53 9.93 12.61 0.82
N PRO A 54 9.96 13.61 -0.07
CA PRO A 54 11.17 13.95 -0.80
C PRO A 54 12.26 14.40 0.19
N ASN A 55 13.47 13.89 0.01
CA ASN A 55 14.61 14.23 0.86
C ASN A 55 15.27 15.53 0.39
N HIS A 56 14.52 16.64 0.42
CA HIS A 56 15.05 17.98 0.24
C HIS A 56 15.08 18.71 1.59
N LYS A 57 16.20 19.39 1.88
CA LYS A 57 16.29 20.35 2.98
C LYS A 57 15.42 21.56 2.71
#